data_AF-A0A3C0I4V9-F1
#
_entry.id   AF-A0A3C0I4V9-F1
#
_cell.length_a   1.000
_cell.length_b   1.000
_cell.length_c   1.000
_cell.angle_alpha   90.00
_cell.angle_beta   90.00
_cell.angle_gamma   90.00
#
_symmetry.space_group_name_H-M   'P 1'
#
loop_
_entity.id
_entity.type
_entity.pdbx_description
1 polymer ?
#
loop_
_entity_poly.entity_id
_entity_poly.type
_entity_poly.pdbx_seq_one_letter_code
_entity_poly.pdbx_strand_id
1 'polypeptide(L)'
;MANRTIKTIDGTEHSGNRSAFTDYDNYVEYKNRLTQTKIYNSMIIFDSVTMTLTDIALKIAWLISLLMTSFLLSSWVIIPNEGEDKHRAEVISSPLPPEKHENLGSSSIEGEDNSRADSTPSLLPPKKPEDLGSSSIEGEDNSCADSTPKILPPEKPKDLGSPCKGQPKFRLKSTPRILRRDPVENAGDVITPNPSIYPLFERELQSLLDQAFIDPFTQYILQYQGDKNRAWFVQQAKTEREKRCANIEQNFQRRPKNCATLAWLKRGYNYSCPQIVVKFVENISCS
;
A
#
# COMPACT_ATOMS: atom_id res chain seq x y z
N MET A 1 5.17 18.75 -23.32
CA MET A 1 5.27 17.31 -22.99
C MET A 1 5.73 17.24 -21.55
N ALA A 2 5.03 16.49 -20.70
CA ALA A 2 5.42 16.37 -19.30
C ALA A 2 6.75 15.59 -19.21
N ASN A 3 7.68 16.11 -18.41
CA ASN A 3 8.91 15.41 -18.08
C ASN A 3 8.69 14.62 -16.80
N ARG A 4 9.14 13.37 -16.79
CA ARG A 4 9.15 12.53 -15.60
C ARG A 4 10.59 12.36 -15.13
N THR A 5 10.78 12.46 -13.82
CA THR A 5 12.05 12.23 -13.16
C THR A 5 11.86 11.20 -12.06
N ILE A 6 12.58 10.10 -12.18
CA ILE A 6 12.64 9.02 -11.20
C ILE A 6 14.02 9.04 -10.55
N LYS A 7 14.07 9.04 -9.22
CA LYS A 7 15.30 8.88 -8.46
C LYS A 7 15.28 7.55 -7.71
N THR A 8 16.37 6.82 -7.77
CA THR A 8 16.54 5.52 -7.12
C THR A 8 17.33 5.62 -5.82
N ILE A 9 17.27 4.55 -5.00
CA ILE A 9 17.91 4.47 -3.68
C ILE A 9 19.43 4.58 -3.70
N ASP A 10 20.07 4.19 -4.81
CA ASP A 10 21.50 4.37 -5.07
C ASP A 10 21.87 5.82 -5.45
N GLY A 11 20.87 6.70 -5.56
CA GLY A 11 21.03 8.09 -5.96
C GLY A 11 20.99 8.33 -7.47
N THR A 12 20.82 7.28 -8.29
CA THR A 12 20.73 7.42 -9.75
C THR A 12 19.44 8.16 -10.12
N GLU A 13 19.54 9.07 -11.09
CA GLU A 13 18.42 9.88 -11.58
C GLU A 13 18.15 9.57 -13.05
N HIS A 14 16.89 9.26 -13.35
CA HIS A 14 16.39 8.99 -14.68
C HIS A 14 15.37 10.07 -15.03
N SER A 15 15.73 10.98 -15.94
CA SER A 15 14.83 12.04 -16.38
C SER A 15 14.62 11.98 -17.90
N GLY A 16 13.38 12.17 -18.32
CA GLY A 16 13.03 12.20 -19.73
C GLY A 16 11.58 12.60 -19.98
N ASN A 17 11.22 12.68 -21.26
CA ASN A 17 9.82 12.83 -21.66
C ASN A 17 9.01 11.64 -21.14
N ARG A 18 7.72 11.83 -20.86
CA ARG A 18 6.82 10.73 -20.42
C ARG A 18 6.88 9.48 -21.31
N SER A 19 7.11 9.63 -22.62
CA SER A 19 7.26 8.52 -23.57
C SER A 19 8.54 7.71 -23.40
N ALA A 20 9.50 8.20 -22.62
CA ALA A 20 10.71 7.47 -22.24
C ALA A 20 10.46 6.48 -21.09
N PHE A 21 9.26 6.45 -20.52
CA PHE A 21 8.92 5.58 -19.39
C PHE A 21 7.72 4.69 -19.74
N THR A 22 7.86 3.40 -19.48
CA THR A 22 6.76 2.42 -19.54
C THR A 22 6.53 1.87 -18.15
N ASP A 23 5.34 2.10 -17.58
CA ASP A 23 4.96 1.59 -16.26
C ASP A 23 4.43 0.16 -16.34
N TYR A 24 4.98 -0.72 -15.52
CA TYR A 24 4.49 -2.07 -15.26
C TYR A 24 4.14 -2.21 -13.77
N ASP A 25 3.41 -3.26 -13.40
CA ASP A 25 2.94 -3.49 -12.03
C ASP A 25 4.08 -3.42 -10.98
N ASN A 26 5.27 -3.92 -11.34
CA ASN A 26 6.39 -4.09 -10.39
C ASN A 26 7.63 -3.25 -10.72
N TYR A 27 7.67 -2.58 -11.87
CA TYR A 27 8.83 -1.80 -12.31
C TYR A 27 8.45 -0.74 -13.35
N VAL A 28 9.32 0.23 -13.53
CA VAL A 28 9.27 1.22 -14.60
C VAL A 28 10.43 0.94 -15.55
N GLU A 29 10.14 0.86 -16.83
CA GLU A 29 11.17 0.76 -17.86
C GLU A 29 11.51 2.14 -18.41
N TYR A 30 12.75 2.57 -18.22
CA TYR A 30 13.27 3.83 -18.73
C TYR A 30 14.09 3.58 -19.99
N LYS A 31 13.73 4.25 -21.10
CA LYS A 31 14.40 4.15 -22.39
C LYS A 31 15.00 5.49 -22.79
N ASN A 32 16.32 5.54 -22.87
CA ASN A 32 17.06 6.63 -23.53
C ASN A 32 17.54 6.15 -24.92
N ARG A 33 18.09 7.05 -25.73
CA ARG A 33 18.65 6.76 -27.07
C ARG A 33 19.68 5.63 -27.06
N LEU A 34 20.36 5.42 -25.94
CA LEU A 34 21.48 4.49 -25.84
C LEU A 34 21.20 3.28 -24.95
N THR A 35 20.24 3.37 -24.03
CA THR A 35 20.06 2.38 -22.97
C THR A 35 18.60 2.17 -22.62
N GLN A 36 18.29 0.95 -22.18
CA GLN A 36 17.01 0.56 -21.61
C GLN A 36 17.27 0.02 -20.21
N THR A 37 16.68 0.64 -19.20
CA THR A 37 16.92 0.34 -17.79
C THR A 37 15.60 -0.01 -17.12
N LYS A 38 15.57 -1.15 -16.43
CA LYS A 38 14.44 -1.55 -15.59
C LYS A 38 14.67 -1.05 -14.18
N ILE A 39 13.75 -0.21 -13.70
CA ILE A 39 13.79 0.40 -12.38
C ILE A 39 12.66 -0.21 -11.56
N TYR A 40 12.98 -1.12 -10.65
CA TYR A 40 11.96 -1.75 -9.80
C TYR A 40 11.32 -0.75 -8.85
N ASN A 41 10.02 -0.88 -8.61
CA ASN A 41 9.26 0.07 -7.76
C ASN A 41 9.83 0.14 -6.33
N SER A 42 10.43 -0.94 -5.84
CA SER A 42 11.12 -0.99 -4.55
C SER A 42 12.41 -0.17 -4.48
N MET A 43 12.98 0.21 -5.63
CA MET A 43 14.20 1.03 -5.72
C MET A 43 13.90 2.52 -5.87
N ILE A 44 12.66 2.89 -6.19
CA ILE A 44 12.27 4.28 -6.44
C ILE A 44 12.06 4.99 -5.10
N ILE A 45 12.84 6.05 -4.87
CA ILE A 45 12.67 6.93 -3.69
C ILE A 45 11.88 8.19 -4.01
N PHE A 46 11.84 8.58 -5.29
CA PHE A 46 11.14 9.77 -5.74
C PHE A 46 10.70 9.58 -7.20
N ASP A 47 9.45 9.91 -7.49
CA ASP A 47 8.90 9.93 -8.84
C ASP A 47 8.08 11.20 -8.99
N SER A 48 8.47 12.05 -9.93
CA SER A 48 7.78 13.30 -10.19
C SER A 48 7.49 13.46 -11.66
N VAL A 49 6.29 13.95 -11.95
CA VAL A 49 5.89 14.40 -13.28
C VAL A 49 5.80 15.92 -13.25
N THR A 50 6.81 16.58 -13.80
CA THR A 50 6.78 18.03 -13.94
C THR A 50 5.91 18.36 -15.15
N MET A 51 4.72 18.90 -14.88
CA MET A 51 3.95 19.58 -15.91
C MET A 51 4.62 20.91 -16.19
N THR A 52 4.82 21.24 -17.47
CA THR A 52 5.36 22.55 -17.83
C THR A 52 4.38 23.64 -17.39
N LEU A 53 4.89 24.82 -17.05
CA LEU A 53 4.06 25.97 -16.62
C LEU A 53 2.94 26.28 -17.63
N THR A 54 3.20 26.00 -18.91
CA THR A 54 2.24 26.11 -20.01
C THR A 54 1.05 25.15 -19.91
N ASP A 55 1.26 23.91 -19.47
CA ASP A 55 0.18 22.94 -19.26
C ASP A 55 -0.70 23.34 -18.07
N ILE A 56 -0.09 23.92 -17.03
CA ILE A 56 -0.81 24.46 -15.88
C ILE A 56 -1.66 25.67 -16.32
N ALA A 57 -1.08 26.61 -17.05
CA ALA A 57 -1.79 27.77 -17.57
C ALA A 57 -2.96 27.38 -18.47
N LEU A 58 -2.78 26.38 -19.34
CA LEU A 58 -3.83 25.86 -20.22
C LEU A 58 -4.99 25.24 -19.43
N LYS A 59 -4.69 24.44 -18.39
CA LYS A 59 -5.72 23.86 -17.51
C LYS A 59 -6.48 24.93 -16.72
N ILE A 60 -5.78 25.94 -16.23
CA ILE A 60 -6.40 27.07 -15.53
C ILE A 60 -7.34 27.84 -16.48
N ALA A 61 -6.89 28.15 -17.69
CA ALA A 61 -7.71 28.83 -18.70
C ALA A 61 -8.98 28.03 -19.06
N TRP A 62 -8.85 26.70 -19.15
CA TRP A 62 -9.99 25.80 -19.39
C TRP A 62 -10.98 25.81 -18.22
N LEU A 63 -10.50 25.73 -16.97
CA LEU A 63 -11.35 25.82 -15.77
C LEU A 63 -12.07 27.17 -15.67
N ILE A 64 -11.38 28.27 -15.95
CA ILE A 64 -12.00 29.61 -15.98
C ILE A 64 -13.10 29.66 -17.04
N SER A 65 -12.87 29.13 -18.24
CA SER A 65 -13.91 29.06 -19.27
C SER A 65 -15.14 28.28 -18.81
N LEU A 66 -14.93 27.16 -18.12
CA LEU A 66 -16.01 26.29 -17.60
C LEU A 66 -16.83 27.00 -16.50
N LEU A 67 -16.16 27.76 -15.63
CA LEU A 67 -16.83 28.59 -14.62
C LEU A 67 -17.65 29.72 -15.25
N MET A 68 -17.09 30.39 -16.26
CA MET A 68 -17.79 31.48 -16.96
C MET A 68 -19.01 30.96 -17.73
N THR A 69 -18.93 29.80 -18.39
CA THR A 69 -20.09 29.22 -19.08
C THR A 69 -21.18 28.77 -18.11
N SER A 70 -20.81 28.23 -16.95
CA SER A 70 -21.76 27.88 -15.89
C SER A 70 -22.48 29.11 -15.31
N PHE A 71 -21.75 30.21 -15.12
CA PHE A 71 -22.33 31.47 -14.63
C PHE A 71 -23.31 32.10 -15.65
N LEU A 72 -22.98 32.02 -16.95
CA LEU A 72 -23.86 32.51 -18.00
C LEU A 72 -25.14 31.66 -18.15
N LEU A 73 -25.05 30.33 -17.98
CA LEU A 73 -26.21 29.44 -18.02
C LEU A 73 -27.15 29.61 -16.82
N SER A 74 -26.62 29.86 -15.62
CA SER A 74 -27.44 30.08 -14.42
C SER A 74 -28.18 31.42 -14.42
N SER A 75 -27.65 32.43 -15.11
CA SER A 75 -28.31 33.74 -15.24
C SER A 75 -29.55 33.73 -16.15
N TRP A 76 -29.79 32.64 -16.90
CA TRP A 76 -30.94 32.51 -17.81
C TRP A 76 -32.15 31.78 -17.19
N VAL A 77 -32.09 31.36 -15.91
CA VAL A 77 -33.20 30.72 -15.19
C VAL A 77 -33.80 31.68 -14.16
N ILE A 78 -34.30 32.82 -14.61
CA ILE A 78 -35.29 33.59 -13.85
C ILE A 78 -36.59 33.47 -14.63
N ILE A 79 -37.35 32.41 -14.36
CA ILE A 79 -38.75 32.32 -14.77
C ILE A 79 -39.51 33.21 -13.78
N PRO A 80 -40.15 34.31 -14.21
CA PRO A 80 -41.04 35.04 -13.34
C PRO A 80 -42.24 34.15 -13.02
N ASN A 81 -42.36 33.69 -11.77
CA ASN A 81 -43.52 32.96 -11.31
C ASN A 81 -44.55 33.98 -10.82
N GLU A 82 -45.49 34.33 -11.70
CA GLU A 82 -46.76 34.97 -11.33
C GLU A 82 -47.72 33.90 -10.78
N GLY A 83 -48.38 34.19 -9.65
CA GLY A 83 -49.49 33.40 -9.10
C GLY A 83 -49.38 33.28 -7.59
N GLU A 84 -49.93 34.22 -6.83
CA GLU A 84 -51.23 34.07 -6.15
C GLU A 84 -51.23 33.00 -5.06
N ASP A 85 -51.08 33.42 -3.81
CA ASP A 85 -51.55 32.64 -2.65
C ASP A 85 -52.39 33.52 -1.72
N LYS A 86 -53.65 33.11 -1.60
CA LYS A 86 -54.71 33.73 -0.81
C LYS A 86 -55.23 32.65 0.14
N HIS A 87 -55.57 33.07 1.37
CA HIS A 87 -56.29 32.35 2.45
C HIS A 87 -55.38 31.65 3.48
N ARG A 88 -55.39 31.96 4.79
CA ARG A 88 -56.44 32.20 5.83
C ARG A 88 -56.56 30.97 6.75
N ALA A 89 -56.24 31.15 8.04
CA ALA A 89 -56.93 30.64 9.25
C ALA A 89 -55.92 30.59 10.44
N GLU A 90 -56.09 31.47 11.44
CA GLU A 90 -56.68 31.18 12.78
C GLU A 90 -55.81 30.26 13.65
N VAL A 91 -55.04 30.79 14.61
CA VAL A 91 -55.46 31.26 15.95
C VAL A 91 -56.22 30.19 16.72
N ILE A 92 -55.54 29.54 17.69
CA ILE A 92 -56.06 29.20 19.02
C ILE A 92 -54.86 29.17 19.98
N SER A 93 -55.01 29.92 21.07
CA SER A 93 -54.08 30.08 22.17
C SER A 93 -54.42 29.18 23.36
N SER A 94 -53.39 28.88 24.16
CA SER A 94 -53.40 28.70 25.63
C SER A 94 -53.83 27.34 26.22
N PRO A 95 -53.51 27.05 27.51
CA PRO A 95 -52.25 27.24 28.25
C PRO A 95 -51.85 26.02 29.13
N LEU A 96 -50.65 26.12 29.74
CA LEU A 96 -50.04 25.26 30.79
C LEU A 96 -50.98 24.85 31.95
N PRO A 97 -50.60 23.75 32.66
CA PRO A 97 -50.15 23.94 34.05
C PRO A 97 -48.88 23.14 34.41
N PRO A 98 -48.21 23.48 35.54
CA PRO A 98 -46.95 22.87 35.98
C PRO A 98 -47.20 21.78 37.02
N GLU A 99 -46.36 20.73 37.08
CA GLU A 99 -46.00 20.14 38.37
C GLU A 99 -44.75 19.27 38.30
N LYS A 100 -43.96 19.40 39.37
CA LYS A 100 -42.75 18.65 39.73
C LYS A 100 -43.11 17.21 40.06
N HIS A 101 -42.22 16.26 39.78
CA HIS A 101 -41.90 15.19 40.73
C HIS A 101 -40.52 14.61 40.39
N GLU A 102 -39.61 14.72 41.36
CA GLU A 102 -38.40 13.92 41.45
C GLU A 102 -38.81 12.46 41.67
N ASN A 103 -38.20 11.51 40.96
CA ASN A 103 -38.08 10.16 41.47
C ASN A 103 -36.89 9.42 40.87
N LEU A 104 -36.00 9.01 41.78
CA LEU A 104 -34.95 8.02 41.59
C LEU A 104 -35.59 6.66 41.30
N GLY A 105 -35.09 5.96 40.28
CA GLY A 105 -35.51 4.60 39.97
C GLY A 105 -34.47 3.91 39.09
N SER A 106 -33.52 3.24 39.73
CA SER A 106 -32.72 2.20 39.11
C SER A 106 -33.65 1.15 38.50
N SER A 107 -33.49 0.86 37.21
CA SER A 107 -34.08 -0.31 36.57
C SER A 107 -33.08 -0.93 35.63
N SER A 108 -32.71 -2.16 35.95
CA SER A 108 -32.07 -3.13 35.08
C SER A 108 -32.82 -3.24 33.76
N ILE A 109 -32.10 -3.33 32.65
CA ILE A 109 -32.63 -3.80 31.36
C ILE A 109 -31.90 -5.10 31.04
N GLU A 110 -32.59 -6.20 31.28
CA GLU A 110 -32.38 -7.46 30.60
C GLU A 110 -32.93 -7.37 29.17
N GLY A 111 -32.19 -7.96 28.23
CA GLY A 111 -32.73 -8.74 27.10
C GLY A 111 -33.60 -8.05 26.07
N GLU A 112 -33.04 -7.77 24.90
CA GLU A 112 -33.76 -7.97 23.63
C GLU A 112 -32.87 -8.68 22.61
N ASP A 113 -33.21 -9.96 22.41
CA ASP A 113 -32.87 -10.76 21.23
C ASP A 113 -33.40 -10.05 19.98
N ASN A 114 -32.50 -9.75 19.03
CA ASN A 114 -32.86 -9.37 17.67
C ASN A 114 -32.35 -10.42 16.69
N SER A 115 -33.11 -11.51 16.58
CA SER A 115 -33.18 -12.37 15.41
C SER A 115 -33.69 -11.55 14.23
N ARG A 116 -32.79 -11.05 13.38
CA ARG A 116 -33.17 -10.43 12.11
C ARG A 116 -32.70 -11.27 10.94
N ALA A 117 -33.73 -11.72 10.21
CA ALA A 117 -33.67 -12.57 9.04
C ALA A 117 -32.80 -12.01 7.92
N ASP A 118 -31.96 -12.92 7.42
CA ASP A 118 -31.78 -13.29 6.02
C ASP A 118 -32.50 -12.41 4.99
N SER A 119 -31.71 -11.72 4.16
CA SER A 119 -32.12 -11.20 2.86
C SER A 119 -30.87 -11.03 2.01
N THR A 120 -30.41 -12.17 1.48
CA THR A 120 -29.38 -12.29 0.46
C THR A 120 -29.94 -11.84 -0.90
N PRO A 121 -29.38 -10.81 -1.57
CA PRO A 121 -29.70 -10.55 -2.97
C PRO A 121 -28.77 -11.39 -3.85
N SER A 122 -29.33 -12.41 -4.51
CA SER A 122 -28.68 -13.15 -5.60
C SER A 122 -28.31 -12.21 -6.75
N LEU A 123 -27.02 -11.93 -6.89
CA LEU A 123 -26.45 -11.33 -8.11
C LEU A 123 -25.97 -12.45 -9.03
N LEU A 124 -26.70 -12.61 -10.13
CA LEU A 124 -26.34 -13.45 -11.28
C LEU A 124 -25.00 -12.99 -11.88
N PRO A 125 -24.13 -13.92 -12.32
CA PRO A 125 -22.89 -13.57 -12.99
C PRO A 125 -23.14 -13.04 -14.42
N PRO A 126 -22.38 -12.03 -14.87
CA PRO A 126 -22.49 -11.51 -16.23
C PRO A 126 -21.99 -12.50 -17.29
N LYS A 127 -22.73 -12.52 -18.40
CA LYS A 127 -22.48 -13.30 -19.63
C LYS A 127 -21.10 -13.03 -20.23
N LYS A 128 -20.46 -14.14 -20.63
CA LYS A 128 -19.27 -14.23 -21.48
C LYS A 128 -19.52 -13.58 -22.86
N PRO A 129 -18.65 -12.69 -23.36
CA PRO A 129 -18.65 -12.31 -24.77
C PRO A 129 -17.90 -13.35 -25.60
N GLU A 130 -18.47 -13.61 -26.77
CA GLU A 130 -18.10 -14.60 -27.77
C GLU A 130 -16.87 -14.19 -28.59
N ASP A 131 -16.25 -15.21 -29.18
CA ASP A 131 -15.16 -15.19 -30.15
C ASP A 131 -15.40 -14.25 -31.33
N LEU A 132 -14.41 -13.41 -31.65
CA LEU A 132 -14.23 -12.86 -32.98
C LEU A 132 -12.73 -12.74 -33.31
N GLY A 133 -12.32 -13.39 -34.40
CA GLY A 133 -11.37 -12.80 -35.34
C GLY A 133 -9.97 -13.40 -35.39
N SER A 134 -9.85 -14.58 -36.02
CA SER A 134 -8.62 -14.98 -36.71
C SER A 134 -8.28 -13.98 -37.81
N SER A 135 -7.02 -13.56 -37.89
CA SER A 135 -6.46 -12.82 -39.02
C SER A 135 -5.07 -13.36 -39.31
N SER A 136 -5.00 -14.20 -40.34
CA SER A 136 -3.79 -14.71 -40.98
C SER A 136 -2.91 -13.56 -41.51
N ILE A 137 -1.60 -13.63 -41.26
CA ILE A 137 -0.61 -13.03 -42.15
C ILE A 137 0.45 -14.11 -42.41
N GLU A 138 0.51 -14.50 -43.68
CA GLU A 138 1.52 -15.36 -44.28
C GLU A 138 2.84 -14.58 -44.49
N GLY A 139 3.95 -15.32 -44.53
CA GLY A 139 5.13 -14.97 -45.31
C GLY A 139 6.32 -14.38 -44.56
N GLU A 140 7.38 -15.20 -44.38
CA GLU A 140 8.73 -14.96 -44.94
C GLU A 140 9.80 -15.76 -44.16
N ASP A 141 10.03 -16.97 -44.67
CA ASP A 141 11.31 -17.60 -44.95
C ASP A 141 12.55 -16.88 -44.40
N ASN A 142 13.25 -17.48 -43.44
CA ASN A 142 14.69 -17.33 -43.30
C ASN A 142 15.35 -18.57 -42.69
N SER A 143 16.40 -18.97 -43.36
CA SER A 143 17.16 -20.21 -43.22
C SER A 143 18.23 -20.15 -42.11
N CYS A 144 18.69 -21.35 -41.73
CA CYS A 144 19.99 -21.66 -41.12
C CYS A 144 20.27 -21.16 -39.69
N ALA A 145 20.23 -22.07 -38.71
CA ALA A 145 21.45 -22.61 -38.10
C ALA A 145 21.10 -23.69 -37.06
N ASP A 146 21.59 -24.90 -37.33
CA ASP A 146 21.68 -26.03 -36.41
C ASP A 146 22.64 -25.69 -35.27
N SER A 147 22.18 -25.81 -34.03
CA SER A 147 23.00 -25.72 -32.82
C SER A 147 22.36 -26.54 -31.72
N THR A 148 22.52 -27.86 -31.85
CA THR A 148 22.20 -28.83 -30.81
C THR A 148 23.11 -28.63 -29.58
N PRO A 149 22.60 -28.35 -28.36
CA PRO A 149 23.41 -28.34 -27.16
C PRO A 149 23.64 -29.78 -26.68
N LYS A 150 24.90 -30.22 -26.68
CA LYS A 150 25.34 -31.48 -26.07
C LYS A 150 25.06 -31.45 -24.57
N ILE A 151 24.14 -32.29 -24.12
CA ILE A 151 23.93 -32.65 -22.71
C ILE A 151 25.07 -33.59 -22.29
N LEU A 152 25.90 -33.14 -21.34
CA LEU A 152 26.88 -33.97 -20.65
C LEU A 152 26.20 -34.78 -19.53
N PRO A 153 26.55 -36.07 -19.35
CA PRO A 153 25.99 -36.92 -18.30
C PRO A 153 26.60 -36.62 -16.92
N PRO A 154 25.86 -36.88 -15.82
CA PRO A 154 26.33 -36.63 -14.45
C PRO A 154 27.39 -37.62 -13.99
N GLU A 155 28.46 -37.10 -13.37
CA GLU A 155 29.53 -37.87 -12.74
C GLU A 155 29.06 -38.55 -11.44
N LYS A 156 29.52 -39.80 -11.26
CA LYS A 156 29.36 -40.62 -10.05
C LYS A 156 30.10 -40.00 -8.84
N PRO A 157 29.54 -40.08 -7.61
CA PRO A 157 30.31 -39.82 -6.41
C PRO A 157 31.27 -40.98 -6.10
N LYS A 158 32.53 -40.64 -5.84
CA LYS A 158 33.58 -41.55 -5.38
C LYS A 158 33.48 -41.75 -3.87
N ASP A 159 33.66 -43.01 -3.47
CA ASP A 159 33.99 -43.47 -2.12
C ASP A 159 35.09 -42.62 -1.47
N LEU A 160 34.83 -42.13 -0.26
CA LEU A 160 35.84 -41.73 0.70
C LEU A 160 35.57 -42.47 2.01
N GLY A 161 36.45 -43.42 2.29
CA GLY A 161 36.39 -44.27 3.46
C GLY A 161 36.76 -43.58 4.77
N SER A 162 36.16 -44.11 5.83
CA SER A 162 36.79 -44.60 7.07
C SER A 162 37.59 -43.66 8.02
N PRO A 163 37.75 -44.06 9.30
CA PRO A 163 37.47 -43.18 10.43
C PRO A 163 38.74 -42.72 11.17
N CYS A 164 38.73 -41.48 11.67
CA CYS A 164 39.75 -41.00 12.61
C CYS A 164 39.16 -40.82 14.01
N LYS A 165 39.57 -41.72 14.91
CA LYS A 165 39.61 -41.53 16.36
C LYS A 165 40.51 -40.34 16.70
N GLY A 166 40.09 -39.52 17.65
CA GLY A 166 40.95 -38.54 18.31
C GLY A 166 40.17 -37.45 19.04
N GLN A 167 39.80 -37.69 20.29
CA GLN A 167 39.33 -36.64 21.18
C GLN A 167 40.51 -35.85 21.75
N PRO A 168 40.48 -34.51 21.73
CA PRO A 168 41.18 -33.69 22.70
C PRO A 168 40.20 -33.18 23.76
N LYS A 169 40.49 -33.54 25.03
CA LYS A 169 39.87 -32.98 26.23
C LYS A 169 40.17 -31.48 26.31
N PHE A 170 39.21 -30.62 25.96
CA PHE A 170 39.28 -29.20 26.31
C PHE A 170 38.76 -28.98 27.73
N ARG A 171 39.72 -28.69 28.61
CA ARG A 171 39.53 -28.23 29.98
C ARG A 171 38.82 -26.86 29.94
N LEU A 172 37.58 -26.79 30.44
CA LEU A 172 36.97 -25.51 30.81
C LEU A 172 37.78 -24.90 31.96
N LYS A 173 38.49 -23.81 31.69
CA LYS A 173 38.95 -22.88 32.72
C LYS A 173 38.03 -21.66 32.69
N SER A 174 37.23 -21.54 33.74
CA SER A 174 36.46 -20.36 34.08
C SER A 174 37.40 -19.22 34.49
N THR A 175 37.30 -18.08 33.80
CA THR A 175 37.72 -16.78 34.34
C THR A 175 36.65 -15.74 34.00
N PRO A 176 36.19 -14.94 34.99
CA PRO A 176 35.29 -13.83 34.73
C PRO A 176 36.15 -12.65 34.29
N ARG A 177 36.18 -12.34 32.99
CA ARG A 177 36.83 -11.12 32.50
C ARG A 177 35.78 -10.03 32.32
N ILE A 178 35.83 -9.12 33.30
CA ILE A 178 35.24 -7.78 33.35
C ILE A 178 35.15 -7.17 31.94
N LEU A 179 33.92 -6.86 31.53
CA LEU A 179 33.60 -6.02 30.37
C LEU A 179 34.10 -4.59 30.64
N ARG A 180 35.39 -4.33 30.38
CA ARG A 180 35.83 -3.02 29.93
C ARG A 180 35.59 -2.99 28.42
N ARG A 181 34.48 -2.35 28.05
CA ARG A 181 34.18 -1.98 26.67
C ARG A 181 35.02 -0.74 26.40
N ASP A 182 36.09 -0.89 25.62
CA ASP A 182 36.82 0.26 25.11
C ASP A 182 35.86 1.09 24.24
N PRO A 183 35.85 2.44 24.35
CA PRO A 183 35.02 3.28 23.50
C PRO A 183 35.51 3.10 22.07
N VAL A 184 34.66 2.53 21.22
CA VAL A 184 34.91 2.46 19.78
C VAL A 184 34.76 3.88 19.25
N GLU A 185 35.88 4.60 19.12
CA GLU A 185 36.02 5.84 18.36
C GLU A 185 35.90 5.53 16.86
N ASN A 186 34.69 5.20 16.41
CA ASN A 186 34.29 5.38 15.02
C ASN A 186 33.11 6.35 15.02
N ALA A 187 33.44 7.63 15.24
CA ALA A 187 32.53 8.76 15.06
C ALA A 187 32.33 9.01 13.55
N GLY A 188 31.76 8.03 12.86
CA GLY A 188 31.07 8.25 11.60
C GLY A 188 29.77 8.95 11.91
N ASP A 189 29.83 10.28 11.95
CA ASP A 189 28.72 11.23 11.87
C ASP A 189 27.38 10.64 12.36
N VAL A 190 27.30 10.41 13.67
CA VAL A 190 26.02 10.11 14.32
C VAL A 190 25.22 11.39 14.17
N ILE A 191 24.42 11.45 13.09
CA ILE A 191 23.46 12.51 12.81
C ILE A 191 22.53 12.51 14.01
N THR A 192 22.88 13.32 14.99
CA THR A 192 22.07 13.54 16.19
C THR A 192 20.94 14.46 15.72
N PRO A 193 19.71 13.94 15.62
CA PRO A 193 18.62 14.70 15.06
C PRO A 193 18.38 15.96 15.90
N ASN A 194 17.94 17.04 15.26
CA ASN A 194 17.65 18.30 15.95
C ASN A 194 16.59 18.06 17.05
N PRO A 195 16.93 18.22 18.35
CA PRO A 195 16.06 17.84 19.47
C PRO A 195 14.74 18.61 19.51
N SER A 196 14.65 19.78 18.87
CA SER A 196 13.44 20.61 18.87
C SER A 196 12.27 20.03 18.07
N ILE A 197 12.52 19.10 17.13
CA ILE A 197 11.50 18.57 16.21
C ILE A 197 10.94 17.21 16.67
N TYR A 198 11.57 16.57 17.66
CA TYR A 198 11.18 15.25 18.16
C TYR A 198 9.74 15.15 18.66
N PRO A 199 9.20 16.13 19.42
CA PRO A 199 7.83 16.02 19.92
C PRO A 199 6.78 15.93 18.81
N LEU A 200 7.07 16.49 17.62
CA LEU A 200 6.20 16.37 16.46
C LEU A 200 6.23 14.95 15.88
N PHE A 201 7.43 14.40 15.67
CA PHE A 201 7.60 13.05 15.13
C PHE A 201 7.06 11.98 16.08
N GLU A 202 7.21 12.20 17.39
CA GLU A 202 6.65 11.32 18.42
C GLU A 202 5.13 11.33 18.40
N ARG A 203 4.50 12.51 18.28
CA ARG A 203 3.04 12.62 18.15
C ARG A 203 2.52 11.92 16.89
N GLU A 204 3.22 12.10 15.76
CA GLU A 204 2.87 11.42 14.51
C GLU A 204 2.97 9.90 14.65
N LEU A 205 4.07 9.39 15.22
CA LEU A 205 4.23 7.95 15.48
C LEU A 205 3.15 7.44 16.43
N GLN A 206 2.85 8.14 17.52
CA GLN A 206 1.81 7.74 18.46
C GLN A 206 0.45 7.65 17.76
N SER A 207 0.12 8.64 16.92
CA SER A 207 -1.11 8.60 16.13
C SER A 207 -1.17 7.42 15.16
N LEU A 208 -0.04 6.91 14.67
CA LEU A 208 0.01 5.67 13.88
C LEU A 208 -0.20 4.43 14.75
N LEU A 209 0.44 4.39 15.93
CA LEU A 209 0.31 3.29 16.88
C LEU A 209 -1.13 3.10 17.36
N ASP A 210 -1.86 4.19 17.55
CA ASP A 210 -3.25 4.18 18.01
C ASP A 210 -4.24 3.69 16.93
N GLN A 211 -3.84 3.66 15.66
CA GLN A 211 -4.69 3.18 14.57
C GLN A 211 -4.77 1.65 14.58
N ALA A 212 -5.92 1.10 14.20
CA ALA A 212 -6.09 -0.35 14.03
C ALA A 212 -5.52 -0.87 12.70
N PHE A 213 -5.47 -0.03 11.66
CA PHE A 213 -5.06 -0.41 10.31
C PHE A 213 -3.53 -0.43 10.16
N ILE A 214 -3.02 -1.26 9.23
CA ILE A 214 -1.58 -1.42 8.99
C ILE A 214 -1.08 -0.54 7.83
N ASP A 215 -1.91 -0.27 6.83
CA ASP A 215 -1.55 0.54 5.66
C ASP A 215 -0.93 1.92 5.98
N PRO A 216 -1.40 2.65 7.01
CA PRO A 216 -0.78 3.89 7.43
C PRO A 216 0.71 3.74 7.79
N PHE A 217 1.12 2.60 8.38
CA PHE A 217 2.54 2.35 8.65
C PHE A 217 3.34 2.21 7.37
N THR A 218 2.82 1.48 6.39
CA THR A 218 3.50 1.30 5.09
C THR A 218 3.66 2.65 4.38
N GLN A 219 2.62 3.49 4.39
CA GLN A 219 2.69 4.84 3.83
C GLN A 219 3.74 5.69 4.55
N TYR A 220 3.71 5.72 5.89
CA TYR A 220 4.68 6.48 6.69
C TYR A 220 6.12 6.04 6.43
N ILE A 221 6.37 4.73 6.37
CA ILE A 221 7.70 4.17 6.09
C ILE A 221 8.17 4.60 4.70
N LEU A 222 7.34 4.45 3.66
CA LEU A 222 7.71 4.82 2.30
C LEU A 222 7.99 6.32 2.16
N GLN A 223 7.17 7.14 2.83
CA GLN A 223 7.32 8.59 2.79
C GLN A 223 8.60 9.09 3.46
N TYR A 224 9.02 8.46 4.57
CA TYR A 224 10.10 8.99 5.41
C TYR A 224 11.35 8.10 5.51
N GLN A 225 11.43 6.98 4.79
CA GLN A 225 12.59 6.07 4.86
C GLN A 225 13.95 6.68 4.49
N GLY A 226 13.97 7.79 3.73
CA GLY A 226 15.19 8.54 3.40
C GLY A 226 15.50 9.69 4.36
N ASP A 227 14.59 10.02 5.28
CA ASP A 227 14.77 11.15 6.21
C ASP A 227 15.60 10.72 7.43
N LYS A 228 16.85 11.17 7.44
CA LYS A 228 17.83 10.92 8.52
C LYS A 228 17.34 11.41 9.89
N ASN A 229 16.56 12.49 9.94
CA ASN A 229 16.03 13.01 11.21
C ASN A 229 14.90 12.13 11.77
N ARG A 230 14.23 11.36 10.91
CA ARG A 230 13.12 10.46 11.26
C ARG A 230 13.53 8.99 11.33
N ALA A 231 14.81 8.66 11.10
CA ALA A 231 15.29 7.28 10.98
C ALA A 231 14.84 6.39 12.16
N TRP A 232 14.91 6.90 13.39
CA TRP A 232 14.45 6.17 14.56
C TRP A 232 12.94 5.90 14.55
N PHE A 233 12.12 6.91 14.25
CA PHE A 233 10.66 6.78 14.19
C PHE A 233 10.20 5.86 13.05
N VAL A 234 10.86 5.94 11.89
CA VAL A 234 10.61 5.00 10.77
C VAL A 234 10.95 3.58 11.19
N GLN A 235 12.02 3.37 11.95
CA GLN A 235 12.37 2.05 12.45
C GLN A 235 11.31 1.52 13.42
N GLN A 236 10.79 2.35 14.32
CA GLN A 236 9.68 1.95 15.20
C GLN A 236 8.41 1.58 14.40
N ALA A 237 8.06 2.36 13.38
CA ALA A 237 6.94 2.07 12.51
C ALA A 237 7.12 0.74 11.75
N LYS A 238 8.35 0.42 11.27
CA LYS A 238 8.68 -0.87 10.66
C LYS A 238 8.45 -2.03 11.62
N THR A 239 8.98 -1.92 12.85
CA THR A 239 8.85 -2.97 13.87
C THR A 239 7.39 -3.23 14.24
N GLU A 240 6.58 -2.19 14.44
CA GLU A 240 5.16 -2.39 14.74
C GLU A 240 4.40 -2.97 13.54
N ARG A 241 4.68 -2.51 12.31
CA ARG A 241 4.10 -3.08 11.09
C ARG A 241 4.39 -4.59 10.99
N GLU A 242 5.64 -4.99 11.19
CA GLU A 242 6.06 -6.40 11.13
C GLU A 242 5.39 -7.25 12.21
N LYS A 243 5.30 -6.74 13.44
CA LYS A 243 4.57 -7.40 14.53
C LYS A 243 3.10 -7.63 14.19
N ARG A 244 2.43 -6.62 13.63
CA ARG A 244 1.01 -6.75 13.22
C ARG A 244 0.84 -7.70 12.04
N CYS A 245 1.73 -7.64 11.06
CA CYS A 245 1.78 -8.63 9.98
C CYS A 245 1.93 -10.05 10.55
N ALA A 246 2.85 -10.30 11.48
CA ALA A 246 3.02 -11.62 12.10
C ALA A 246 1.75 -12.12 12.81
N ASN A 247 1.01 -11.23 13.50
CA ASN A 247 -0.28 -11.57 14.11
C ASN A 247 -1.32 -11.97 13.05
N ILE A 248 -1.40 -11.22 11.95
CA ILE A 248 -2.26 -11.58 10.81
C ILE A 248 -1.89 -12.94 10.23
N GLU A 249 -0.60 -13.21 10.02
CA GLU A 249 -0.13 -14.51 9.53
C GLU A 249 -0.65 -15.64 10.43
N GLN A 250 -0.50 -15.52 11.75
CA GLN A 250 -1.02 -16.49 12.72
C GLN A 250 -2.53 -16.66 12.65
N ASN A 251 -3.28 -15.56 12.49
CA ASN A 251 -4.74 -15.62 12.37
C ASN A 251 -5.17 -16.32 11.08
N PHE A 252 -4.49 -16.08 9.96
CA PHE A 252 -4.81 -16.68 8.68
C PHE A 252 -4.34 -18.13 8.55
N GLN A 253 -3.29 -18.55 9.27
CA GLN A 253 -2.89 -19.96 9.36
C GLN A 253 -4.01 -20.86 9.88
N ARG A 254 -4.92 -20.32 10.71
CA ARG A 254 -6.08 -21.04 11.27
C ARG A 254 -7.31 -20.99 10.36
N ARG A 255 -7.30 -20.18 9.30
CA ARG A 255 -8.42 -20.03 8.37
C ARG A 255 -8.36 -21.09 7.27
N PRO A 256 -9.50 -21.44 6.64
CA PRO A 256 -9.50 -22.39 5.54
C PRO A 256 -8.66 -21.85 4.36
N LYS A 257 -7.77 -22.70 3.85
CA LYS A 257 -6.87 -22.43 2.72
C LYS A 257 -7.63 -22.57 1.40
N ASN A 258 -8.46 -21.59 1.08
CA ASN A 258 -9.23 -21.54 -0.16
C ASN A 258 -9.21 -20.14 -0.80
N CYS A 259 -9.69 -20.05 -2.05
CA CYS A 259 -9.60 -18.82 -2.85
C CYS A 259 -10.38 -17.64 -2.23
N ALA A 260 -11.46 -17.91 -1.49
CA ALA A 260 -12.22 -16.87 -0.80
C ALA A 260 -11.39 -16.21 0.32
N THR A 261 -10.71 -17.01 1.14
CA THR A 261 -9.79 -16.52 2.17
C THR A 261 -8.61 -15.76 1.55
N LEU A 262 -8.06 -16.25 0.43
CA LEU A 262 -6.99 -15.55 -0.29
C LEU A 262 -7.44 -14.20 -0.82
N ALA A 263 -8.65 -14.11 -1.39
CA ALA A 263 -9.20 -12.84 -1.87
C ALA A 263 -9.38 -11.83 -0.72
N TRP A 264 -9.83 -12.30 0.45
CA TRP A 264 -9.92 -11.46 1.64
C TRP A 264 -8.54 -10.99 2.14
N LEU A 265 -7.56 -11.89 2.19
CA LEU A 265 -6.17 -11.56 2.56
C LEU A 265 -5.58 -10.51 1.60
N LYS A 266 -5.74 -10.70 0.30
CA LYS A 266 -5.25 -9.77 -0.73
C LYS A 266 -5.89 -8.40 -0.60
N ARG A 267 -7.22 -8.34 -0.39
CA ARG A 267 -7.95 -7.07 -0.28
C ARG A 267 -7.48 -6.24 0.92
N GLY A 268 -7.20 -6.88 2.05
CA GLY A 268 -6.86 -6.17 3.29
C GLY A 268 -5.36 -5.92 3.49
N TYR A 269 -4.48 -6.78 2.96
CA TYR A 269 -3.09 -6.85 3.43
C TYR A 269 -2.04 -6.94 2.33
N ASN A 270 -2.42 -6.91 1.04
CA ASN A 270 -1.46 -7.01 -0.07
C ASN A 270 -0.45 -5.85 -0.10
N TYR A 271 -0.88 -4.66 0.31
CA TYR A 271 -0.02 -3.48 0.34
C TYR A 271 1.00 -3.55 1.50
N SER A 272 0.54 -3.89 2.70
CA SER A 272 1.37 -3.83 3.90
C SER A 272 2.12 -5.11 4.26
N CYS A 273 1.57 -6.27 3.94
CA CYS A 273 2.13 -7.57 4.28
C CYS A 273 2.18 -8.53 3.06
N PRO A 274 2.79 -8.12 1.93
CA PRO A 274 2.79 -8.92 0.70
C PRO A 274 3.38 -10.32 0.87
N GLN A 275 4.39 -10.47 1.75
CA GLN A 275 5.01 -11.76 2.04
C GLN A 275 4.05 -12.80 2.61
N ILE A 276 3.03 -12.37 3.38
CA ILE A 276 2.02 -13.29 3.94
C ILE A 276 1.10 -13.78 2.83
N VAL A 277 0.73 -12.88 1.91
CA VAL A 277 -0.09 -13.22 0.74
C VAL A 277 0.62 -14.28 -0.10
N VAL A 278 1.90 -14.07 -0.41
CA VAL A 278 2.70 -15.02 -1.21
C VAL A 278 2.75 -16.40 -0.55
N LYS A 279 3.12 -16.47 0.74
CA LYS A 279 3.13 -17.74 1.49
C LYS A 279 1.77 -18.42 1.55
N PHE A 280 0.68 -17.66 1.64
CA PHE A 280 -0.67 -18.23 1.68
C PHE A 280 -1.06 -18.85 0.34
N VAL A 281 -0.65 -18.22 -0.79
CA VAL A 281 -0.88 -18.74 -2.15
C VAL A 281 -0.18 -20.08 -2.36
N GLU A 282 1.07 -20.24 -1.91
CA GLU A 282 1.84 -21.49 -2.03
C GLU A 282 1.13 -22.69 -1.38
N ASN A 283 0.26 -22.42 -0.42
CA ASN A 283 -0.44 -23.42 0.38
C ASN A 283 -1.90 -23.63 -0.04
N ILE A 284 -2.31 -23.05 -1.17
CA ILE A 284 -3.69 -23.11 -1.68
C ILE A 284 -3.78 -23.95 -2.95
N SER A 285 -4.81 -24.78 -3.02
CA SER A 285 -5.28 -25.42 -4.23
C SER A 285 -6.59 -24.75 -4.64
N CYS A 286 -6.54 -23.85 -5.62
CA CYS A 286 -7.73 -23.33 -6.27
C CYS A 286 -8.07 -24.24 -7.45
N SER A 287 -8.93 -25.24 -7.22
CA SER A 287 -9.52 -26.08 -8.27
C SER A 287 -10.78 -25.44 -8.82
#